data_AF-A0A6B3I0R1-F1
#
_entry.id   AF-A0A6B3I0R1-F1
#
_cell.length_a   1.000
_cell.length_b   1.000
_cell.length_c   1.000
_cell.angle_alpha   90.00
_cell.angle_beta   90.00
_cell.angle_gamma   90.00
#
_symmetry.space_group_name_H-M   'P 1'
#
loop_
_entity.id
_entity.type
_entity.pdbx_description
1 polymer ?
#
loop_
_entity_poly.entity_id
_entity_poly.type
_entity_poly.pdbx_seq_one_letter_code
_entity_poly.pdbx_strand_id
1 'polypeptide(L)'
;LGWLARTYLLRRRLHRKQAFFGLPAHSECLLVVNRYAGAEGSVHRYDVFALLELSALIKDCAAHAQIVTHDVAQQGFGERTEFCVGGPTSNQRMAAHLRTLLPGVRINTEPDPGPDRVAFQIGSERYRLEPGTSEYVLLARLTGGQDARPVFLFCGQRAITNQAATRYVSRHYDKLLRKHGNKSFALLLKVV
;
A
#
# COMPACT_ATOMS: atom_id res chain seq x y z
N LEU A 1 -13.93 11.96 -36.16
CA LEU A 1 -13.74 12.69 -34.89
C LEU A 1 -13.86 11.80 -33.64
N GLY A 2 -14.81 10.85 -33.57
CA GLY A 2 -15.00 9.99 -32.38
C GLY A 2 -13.80 9.14 -31.94
N TRP A 3 -12.99 8.64 -32.88
CA TRP A 3 -11.80 7.85 -32.57
C TRP A 3 -10.68 8.67 -31.90
N LEU A 4 -10.42 9.89 -32.39
CA LEU A 4 -9.43 10.80 -31.80
C LEU A 4 -9.84 11.24 -30.39
N ALA A 5 -11.12 11.59 -30.19
CA ALA A 5 -11.65 11.94 -28.88
C ALA A 5 -11.55 10.77 -27.89
N ARG A 6 -11.90 9.54 -28.31
CA ARG A 6 -11.78 8.33 -27.49
C ARG A 6 -10.32 8.06 -27.09
N THR A 7 -9.40 8.12 -28.04
CA THR A 7 -7.97 7.91 -27.79
C THR A 7 -7.40 8.95 -26.82
N TYR A 8 -7.77 10.22 -26.99
CA TYR A 8 -7.36 11.29 -26.08
C TYR A 8 -7.87 11.06 -24.65
N LEU A 9 -9.15 10.70 -24.49
CA LEU A 9 -9.74 10.42 -23.18
C LEU A 9 -9.08 9.22 -22.49
N LEU A 10 -8.76 8.16 -23.24
CA LEU A 10 -8.05 6.98 -22.72
C LEU A 10 -6.64 7.36 -22.26
N ARG A 11 -5.88 8.11 -23.07
CA ARG A 11 -4.54 8.60 -22.69
C ARG A 11 -4.60 9.49 -21.45
N ARG A 12 -5.58 10.39 -21.36
CA ARG A 12 -5.76 11.26 -20.19
C ARG A 12 -6.08 10.47 -18.92
N ARG A 13 -6.92 9.43 -19.02
CA ARG A 13 -7.21 8.54 -17.89
C ARG A 13 -5.97 7.75 -17.46
N LEU A 14 -5.21 7.21 -18.42
CA LEU A 14 -3.96 6.52 -18.14
C LEU A 14 -2.96 7.44 -17.44
N HIS A 15 -2.70 8.63 -17.97
CA HIS A 15 -1.77 9.59 -17.34
C HIS A 15 -2.20 9.99 -15.92
N ARG A 16 -3.49 10.11 -15.65
CA ARG A 16 -3.99 10.37 -14.29
C ARG A 16 -3.73 9.19 -13.36
N LYS A 17 -3.97 7.96 -13.83
CA LYS A 17 -3.66 6.73 -13.08
C LYS A 17 -2.17 6.64 -12.78
N GLN A 18 -1.33 6.81 -13.81
CA GLN A 18 0.13 6.84 -13.70
C GLN A 18 0.62 7.91 -12.71
N ALA A 19 0.10 9.13 -12.79
CA ALA A 19 0.49 10.21 -11.87
C ALA A 19 0.07 9.94 -10.42
N PHE A 20 -1.14 9.41 -10.21
CA PHE A 20 -1.65 9.07 -8.88
C PHE A 20 -0.77 8.00 -8.22
N PHE A 21 -0.49 6.91 -8.96
CA PHE A 21 0.34 5.81 -8.49
C PHE A 21 1.83 6.07 -8.55
N GLY A 22 2.28 7.18 -9.16
CA GLY A 22 3.71 7.42 -9.39
C GLY A 22 4.35 6.43 -10.35
N LEU A 23 3.59 5.88 -11.30
CA LEU A 23 4.01 4.86 -12.25
C LEU A 23 4.01 5.41 -13.69
N PRO A 24 5.01 6.22 -14.10
CA PRO A 24 5.16 6.57 -15.51
C PRO A 24 5.29 5.32 -16.38
N ALA A 25 4.98 5.46 -17.67
CA ALA A 25 5.20 4.38 -18.62
C ALA A 25 6.67 3.89 -18.56
N HIS A 26 6.83 2.56 -18.54
CA HIS A 26 8.10 1.85 -18.49
C HIS A 26 8.93 2.08 -17.21
N SER A 27 8.35 2.65 -16.14
CA SER A 27 9.04 2.76 -14.86
C SER A 27 9.08 1.43 -14.11
N GLU A 28 10.16 1.23 -13.34
CA GLU A 28 10.24 0.19 -12.32
C GLU A 28 9.65 0.66 -10.98
N CYS A 29 8.95 -0.23 -10.28
CA CYS A 29 8.45 -0.02 -8.93
C CYS A 29 8.76 -1.22 -8.04
N LEU A 30 8.73 -1.01 -6.73
CA LEU A 30 9.02 -2.04 -5.75
C LEU A 30 7.73 -2.53 -5.11
N LEU A 31 7.49 -3.83 -5.16
CA LEU A 31 6.38 -4.49 -4.49
C LEU A 31 6.93 -5.26 -3.28
N VAL A 32 6.84 -4.63 -2.11
CA VAL A 32 7.49 -5.09 -0.88
C VAL A 32 6.49 -5.89 -0.05
N VAL A 33 6.81 -7.15 0.23
CA VAL A 33 5.94 -8.07 0.95
C VAL A 33 6.64 -8.71 2.15
N ASN A 34 5.85 -9.34 3.02
CA ASN A 34 6.29 -9.98 4.25
C ASN A 34 7.38 -11.05 4.04
N ARG A 35 8.32 -11.15 5.00
CA ARG A 35 9.42 -12.15 5.02
C ARG A 35 8.94 -13.60 4.91
N TYR A 36 7.78 -13.91 5.47
CA TYR A 36 7.20 -15.26 5.48
C TYR A 36 6.60 -15.70 4.14
N ALA A 37 6.67 -14.85 3.11
CA ALA A 37 6.23 -15.20 1.77
C ALA A 37 7.14 -16.22 1.05
N GLY A 38 8.29 -16.61 1.63
CA GLY A 38 9.26 -17.46 0.92
C GLY A 38 10.05 -18.52 1.70
N ALA A 39 10.14 -18.46 3.05
CA ALA A 39 11.08 -19.34 3.77
C ALA A 39 10.46 -20.51 4.56
N GLU A 40 9.19 -20.43 4.97
CA GLU A 40 8.44 -21.53 5.64
C GLU A 40 6.97 -21.59 5.18
N GLY A 41 6.76 -21.47 3.87
CA GLY A 41 5.64 -22.15 3.20
C GLY A 41 4.21 -21.72 3.52
N SER A 42 3.93 -20.52 4.04
CA SER A 42 2.57 -19.99 3.96
C SER A 42 2.53 -18.51 3.64
N VAL A 43 2.60 -18.21 2.33
CA VAL A 43 1.99 -16.96 1.85
C VAL A 43 0.51 -17.09 2.17
N HIS A 44 0.00 -16.24 3.06
CA HIS A 44 -1.44 -16.25 3.33
C HIS A 44 -2.15 -16.01 1.99
N ARG A 45 -3.16 -16.83 1.62
CA ARG A 45 -3.86 -16.72 0.33
C ARG A 45 -4.24 -15.29 -0.08
N TYR A 46 -4.52 -14.45 0.91
CA TYR A 46 -4.91 -13.05 0.76
C TYR A 46 -3.73 -12.14 0.39
N ASP A 47 -2.51 -12.44 0.84
CA ASP A 47 -1.31 -11.72 0.42
C ASP A 47 -0.99 -12.04 -1.05
N VAL A 48 -1.24 -13.28 -1.52
CA VAL A 48 -1.16 -13.61 -2.97
C VAL A 48 -2.17 -12.80 -3.78
N PHE A 49 -3.42 -12.71 -3.32
CA PHE A 49 -4.42 -11.90 -4.03
C PHE A 49 -4.06 -10.42 -4.03
N ALA A 50 -3.55 -9.87 -2.93
CA ALA A 50 -3.07 -8.50 -2.89
C ALA A 50 -1.94 -8.26 -3.91
N LEU A 51 -0.99 -9.21 -4.00
CA LEU A 51 0.10 -9.18 -4.99
C LEU A 51 -0.42 -9.20 -6.43
N LEU A 52 -1.36 -10.10 -6.75
CA LEU A 52 -1.96 -10.20 -8.09
C LEU A 52 -2.70 -8.92 -8.46
N GLU A 53 -3.49 -8.36 -7.54
CA GLU A 53 -4.23 -7.12 -7.76
C GLU A 53 -3.29 -5.93 -7.99
N LEU A 54 -2.21 -5.80 -7.21
CA LEU A 54 -1.20 -4.76 -7.42
C LEU A 54 -0.43 -4.97 -8.72
N SER A 55 -0.06 -6.21 -9.05
CA SER A 55 0.64 -6.53 -10.30
C SER A 55 -0.19 -6.16 -11.53
N ALA A 56 -1.50 -6.45 -11.50
CA ALA A 56 -2.42 -6.04 -12.55
C ALA A 56 -2.51 -4.51 -12.66
N LEU A 57 -2.63 -3.81 -11.53
CA LEU A 57 -2.66 -2.34 -11.50
C LEU A 57 -1.39 -1.71 -12.07
N ILE A 58 -0.21 -2.26 -11.72
CA ILE A 58 1.09 -1.81 -12.19
C ILE A 58 1.20 -2.03 -13.70
N LYS A 59 0.79 -3.20 -14.19
CA LYS A 59 0.75 -3.53 -15.62
C LYS A 59 -0.20 -2.62 -16.41
N ASP A 60 -1.37 -2.28 -15.86
CA ASP A 60 -2.29 -1.31 -16.47
C ASP A 60 -1.66 0.09 -16.63
N CYS A 61 -0.67 0.44 -15.79
CA CYS A 61 0.09 1.68 -15.89
C CYS A 61 1.25 1.59 -16.90
N ALA A 62 1.44 0.44 -17.56
CA ALA A 62 2.60 0.10 -18.37
C ALA A 62 3.94 0.19 -17.61
N ALA A 63 3.92 -0.13 -16.31
CA ALA A 63 5.08 -0.18 -15.43
C ALA A 63 5.44 -1.63 -15.05
N HIS A 64 6.61 -1.81 -14.43
CA HIS A 64 7.16 -3.11 -14.04
C HIS A 64 7.34 -3.18 -12.52
N ALA A 65 7.09 -4.36 -11.95
CA ALA A 65 7.17 -4.59 -10.51
C ALA A 65 8.33 -5.52 -10.17
N GLN A 66 9.22 -5.07 -9.28
CA GLN A 66 10.21 -5.92 -8.65
C GLN A 66 9.68 -6.34 -7.28
N ILE A 67 9.43 -7.64 -7.10
CA ILE A 67 8.98 -8.19 -5.81
C ILE A 67 10.17 -8.29 -4.87
N VAL A 68 10.06 -7.71 -3.68
CA VAL A 68 11.11 -7.68 -2.67
C VAL A 68 10.57 -8.30 -1.38
N THR A 69 11.20 -9.37 -0.92
CA THR A 69 10.84 -10.13 0.30
C THR A 69 11.81 -9.92 1.47
N HIS A 70 13.00 -9.38 1.17
CA HIS A 70 14.08 -9.16 2.13
C HIS A 70 14.65 -7.75 1.94
N ASP A 71 15.11 -7.16 3.04
CA ASP A 71 15.71 -5.83 3.08
C ASP A 71 17.12 -5.87 2.47
N VAL A 72 17.20 -6.07 1.15
CA VAL A 72 18.45 -5.95 0.40
C VAL A 72 18.74 -4.46 0.27
N ALA A 73 19.34 -3.91 1.32
CA ALA A 73 20.06 -2.65 1.41
C ALA A 73 19.43 -1.43 0.68
N GLN A 74 18.84 -0.52 1.45
CA GLN A 74 18.88 0.94 1.26
C GLN A 74 18.83 1.46 -0.19
N GLN A 75 17.89 0.98 -1.03
CA GLN A 75 17.56 1.75 -2.24
C GLN A 75 16.76 2.98 -1.82
N GLY A 76 17.21 4.16 -2.28
CA GLY A 76 16.83 5.46 -1.76
C GLY A 76 15.32 5.66 -1.69
N PHE A 77 14.86 6.13 -0.51
CA PHE A 77 13.47 6.54 -0.32
C PHE A 77 13.07 7.55 -1.39
N GLY A 78 12.01 7.25 -2.13
CA GLY A 78 11.45 8.16 -3.12
C GLY A 78 12.11 8.11 -4.51
N GLU A 79 13.09 7.24 -4.76
CA GLU A 79 13.64 7.03 -6.11
C GLU A 79 12.64 6.31 -7.02
N ARG A 80 11.96 5.30 -6.46
CA ARG A 80 10.96 4.47 -7.14
C ARG A 80 9.67 4.46 -6.33
N THR A 81 8.55 4.24 -7.02
CA THR A 81 7.28 3.99 -6.32
C THR A 81 7.38 2.68 -5.58
N GLU A 82 6.89 2.67 -4.35
CA GLU A 82 6.86 1.47 -3.52
C GLU A 82 5.43 1.12 -3.12
N PHE A 83 5.11 -0.16 -3.14
CA PHE A 83 3.88 -0.72 -2.57
C PHE A 83 4.28 -1.68 -1.45
N CYS A 84 4.17 -1.23 -0.21
CA CYS A 84 4.47 -2.04 0.97
C CYS A 84 3.20 -2.70 1.50
N VAL A 85 3.18 -4.03 1.52
CA VAL A 85 2.05 -4.83 1.97
C VAL A 85 2.44 -5.59 3.23
N GLY A 86 1.55 -5.60 4.22
CA GLY A 86 1.73 -6.32 5.48
C GLY A 86 2.00 -5.44 6.69
N GLY A 87 2.09 -6.08 7.86
CA GLY A 87 2.32 -5.40 9.13
C GLY A 87 3.81 -5.11 9.39
N PRO A 88 4.13 -4.16 10.28
CA PRO A 88 5.51 -3.78 10.61
C PRO A 88 6.33 -4.89 11.30
N THR A 89 5.67 -5.93 11.85
CA THR A 89 6.36 -7.08 12.46
C THR A 89 6.99 -8.00 11.41
N SER A 90 6.33 -8.19 10.27
CA SER A 90 6.75 -9.10 9.20
C SER A 90 7.38 -8.40 7.99
N ASN A 91 7.30 -7.06 7.94
CA ASN A 91 7.84 -6.21 6.88
C ASN A 91 8.63 -5.04 7.49
N GLN A 92 9.95 -5.16 7.53
CA GLN A 92 10.84 -4.14 8.12
C GLN A 92 10.77 -2.80 7.37
N ARG A 93 10.55 -2.85 6.06
CA ARG A 93 10.38 -1.65 5.22
C ARG A 93 9.08 -0.90 5.55
N MET A 94 7.99 -1.63 5.83
CA MET A 94 6.76 -1.05 6.39
C MET A 94 7.04 -0.34 7.71
N ALA A 95 7.77 -0.98 8.63
CA ALA A 95 8.12 -0.38 9.91
C ALA A 95 8.95 0.90 9.74
N ALA A 96 9.91 0.92 8.81
CA ALA A 96 10.72 2.10 8.51
C ALA A 96 9.89 3.27 7.97
N HIS A 97 8.97 2.99 7.04
CA HIS A 97 8.05 4.01 6.48
C HIS A 97 7.11 4.58 7.53
N LEU A 98 6.55 3.73 8.41
CA LEU A 98 5.67 4.21 9.48
C LEU A 98 6.42 5.16 10.43
N ARG A 99 7.63 4.78 10.88
CA ARG A 99 8.43 5.64 11.77
C ARG A 99 8.80 6.98 11.14
N THR A 100 9.13 6.98 9.84
CA THR A 100 9.68 8.15 9.16
C THR A 100 8.60 9.08 8.60
N LEU A 101 7.54 8.52 8.01
CA LEU A 101 6.53 9.25 7.24
C LEU A 101 5.19 9.37 7.97
N LEU A 102 4.92 8.55 8.99
CA LEU A 102 3.68 8.55 9.77
C LEU A 102 3.92 8.38 11.29
N PRO A 103 4.76 9.22 11.94
CA PRO A 103 5.11 9.06 13.35
C PRO A 103 3.92 9.17 14.32
N GLY A 104 2.80 9.74 13.87
CA GLY A 104 1.54 9.82 14.63
C GLY A 104 0.71 8.54 14.66
N VAL A 105 1.10 7.51 13.90
CA VAL A 105 0.45 6.20 13.90
C VAL A 105 1.38 5.18 14.55
N ARG A 106 0.93 4.59 15.65
CA ARG A 106 1.62 3.46 16.30
C ARG A 106 0.81 2.19 16.10
N ILE A 107 1.52 1.08 15.96
CA ILE A 107 0.93 -0.26 15.85
C ILE A 107 1.57 -1.10 16.92
N ASN A 108 0.77 -1.82 17.71
CA ASN A 108 1.33 -2.73 18.68
C ASN A 108 2.01 -3.91 17.96
N THR A 109 3.32 -4.02 18.16
CA THR A 109 4.17 -5.08 17.60
C THR A 109 4.67 -6.06 18.65
N GLU A 110 4.23 -5.92 19.91
CA GLU A 110 4.61 -6.82 20.99
C GLU A 110 4.19 -8.26 20.65
N PRO A 111 5.05 -9.25 20.93
CA PRO A 111 4.75 -10.66 20.64
C PRO A 111 3.69 -11.22 21.59
N ASP A 112 3.48 -10.57 22.74
CA ASP A 112 2.62 -11.08 23.79
C ASP A 112 1.16 -11.16 23.34
N PRO A 113 0.47 -12.29 23.62
CA PRO A 113 -0.94 -12.41 23.33
C PRO A 113 -1.71 -11.43 24.21
N GLY A 114 -2.51 -10.56 23.59
CA GLY A 114 -3.30 -9.57 24.30
C GLY A 114 -4.34 -8.91 23.41
N PRO A 115 -5.32 -8.20 24.02
CA PRO A 115 -6.38 -7.51 23.30
C PRO A 115 -5.85 -6.38 22.40
N ASP A 116 -4.64 -5.91 22.68
CA ASP A 116 -3.98 -4.85 21.92
C ASP A 116 -3.05 -5.38 20.84
N ARG A 117 -2.95 -6.70 20.61
CA ARG A 117 -2.13 -7.25 19.53
C ARG A 117 -2.55 -6.63 18.19
N VAL A 118 -1.58 -6.13 17.43
CA VAL A 118 -1.77 -5.40 16.15
C VAL A 118 -2.75 -4.21 16.24
N ALA A 119 -3.09 -3.72 17.43
CA ALA A 119 -3.95 -2.55 17.57
C ALA A 119 -3.26 -1.29 17.02
N PHE A 120 -4.04 -0.45 16.33
CA PHE A 120 -3.57 0.89 15.97
C PHE A 120 -3.80 1.85 17.13
N GLN A 121 -2.84 2.73 17.35
CA GLN A 121 -2.96 3.88 18.22
C GLN A 121 -2.70 5.14 17.39
N ILE A 122 -3.71 6.00 17.29
CA ILE A 122 -3.66 7.25 16.52
C ILE A 122 -4.12 8.38 17.42
N GLY A 123 -3.19 9.22 17.86
CA GLY A 123 -3.47 10.16 18.96
C GLY A 123 -3.90 9.39 20.22
N SER A 124 -5.03 9.76 20.82
CA SER A 124 -5.64 9.07 21.96
C SER A 124 -6.48 7.85 21.58
N GLU A 125 -6.87 7.73 20.31
CA GLU A 125 -7.78 6.68 19.84
C GLU A 125 -7.04 5.35 19.66
N ARG A 126 -7.69 4.26 20.09
CA ARG A 126 -7.18 2.90 19.95
C ARG A 126 -8.16 2.03 19.16
N TYR A 127 -7.63 1.34 18.14
CA TYR A 127 -8.42 0.47 17.25
C TYR A 127 -7.90 -0.96 17.38
N ARG A 128 -8.59 -1.76 18.19
CA ARG A 128 -8.29 -3.17 18.41
C ARG A 128 -8.75 -4.03 17.25
N LEU A 129 -8.11 -5.19 17.10
CA LEU A 129 -8.56 -6.22 16.19
C LEU A 129 -9.69 -7.01 16.86
N GLU A 130 -10.89 -6.94 16.29
CA GLU A 130 -12.02 -7.79 16.63
C GLU A 130 -12.40 -8.63 15.41
N PRO A 131 -11.90 -9.88 15.29
CA PRO A 131 -12.06 -10.67 14.08
C PRO A 131 -13.54 -10.81 13.68
N GLY A 132 -13.85 -10.49 12.42
CA GLY A 132 -15.21 -10.56 11.88
C GLY A 132 -16.16 -9.42 12.30
N THR A 133 -15.73 -8.49 13.15
CA THR A 133 -16.57 -7.37 13.63
C THR A 133 -15.94 -6.01 13.31
N SER A 134 -14.69 -5.82 13.74
CA SER A 134 -13.96 -4.57 13.58
C SER A 134 -12.51 -4.88 13.27
N GLU A 135 -12.20 -4.99 11.98
CA GLU A 135 -10.85 -5.14 11.49
C GLU A 135 -10.43 -3.89 10.75
N TYR A 136 -9.20 -3.45 10.94
CA TYR A 136 -8.73 -2.20 10.39
C TYR A 136 -7.50 -2.39 9.49
N VAL A 137 -7.40 -1.52 8.49
CA VAL A 137 -6.22 -1.38 7.66
C VAL A 137 -5.84 0.08 7.48
N LEU A 138 -4.58 0.38 7.72
CA LEU A 138 -3.99 1.65 7.36
C LEU A 138 -3.61 1.61 5.88
N LEU A 139 -4.34 2.40 5.10
CA LEU A 139 -4.04 2.69 3.71
C LEU A 139 -3.40 4.08 3.63
N ALA A 140 -2.17 4.17 3.16
CA ALA A 140 -1.52 5.47 2.96
C ALA A 140 -0.88 5.57 1.58
N ARG A 141 -0.79 6.80 1.08
CA ARG A 141 0.08 7.22 -0.02
C ARG A 141 0.94 8.35 0.52
N LEU A 142 2.25 8.20 0.57
CA LEU A 142 3.16 9.14 1.23
C LEU A 142 4.31 9.49 0.30
N THR A 143 4.78 10.74 0.33
CA THR A 143 5.98 11.20 -0.40
C THR A 143 6.96 11.82 0.60
N GLY A 144 8.22 11.38 0.59
CA GLY A 144 9.26 11.80 1.54
C GLY A 144 9.94 13.14 1.25
N GLY A 145 9.56 13.84 0.17
CA GLY A 145 10.17 15.11 -0.24
C GLY A 145 9.53 15.67 -1.52
N GLN A 146 10.03 16.81 -1.99
CA GLN A 146 9.67 17.35 -3.31
C GLN A 146 10.16 16.38 -4.40
N ASP A 147 9.30 16.11 -5.38
CA ASP A 147 9.54 15.20 -6.52
C ASP A 147 9.81 13.72 -6.21
N ALA A 148 9.77 13.32 -4.94
CA ALA A 148 9.88 11.92 -4.53
C ALA A 148 8.71 11.08 -5.06
N ARG A 149 9.01 9.86 -5.51
CA ARG A 149 8.00 8.85 -5.85
C ARG A 149 7.21 8.45 -4.61
N PRO A 150 5.90 8.16 -4.76
CA PRO A 150 5.06 7.80 -3.64
C PRO A 150 5.35 6.40 -3.12
N VAL A 151 5.19 6.25 -1.81
CA VAL A 151 5.13 4.98 -1.10
C VAL A 151 3.66 4.74 -0.73
N PHE A 152 3.13 3.61 -1.15
CA PHE A 152 1.83 3.12 -0.74
C PHE A 152 1.99 2.11 0.40
N LEU A 153 1.28 2.33 1.49
CA LEU A 153 1.24 1.42 2.64
C LEU A 153 -0.12 0.71 2.69
N PHE A 154 -0.09 -0.62 2.71
CA PHE A 154 -1.24 -1.49 2.95
C PHE A 154 -0.95 -2.28 4.23
N CYS A 155 -1.12 -1.61 5.37
CA CYS A 155 -0.78 -2.16 6.68
C CYS A 155 -2.05 -2.56 7.42
N GLY A 156 -2.48 -3.79 7.21
CA GLY A 156 -3.66 -4.37 7.82
C GLY A 156 -3.36 -5.12 9.11
N GLN A 157 -4.38 -5.26 9.97
CA GLN A 157 -4.32 -6.14 11.15
C GLN A 157 -4.25 -7.62 10.76
N ARG A 158 -4.71 -7.98 9.56
CA ARG A 158 -4.73 -9.33 9.00
C ARG A 158 -4.41 -9.33 7.51
N ALA A 159 -3.97 -10.47 6.96
CA ALA A 159 -3.73 -10.61 5.52
C ALA A 159 -4.97 -10.27 4.66
N ILE A 160 -6.18 -10.61 5.12
CA ILE A 160 -7.43 -10.26 4.43
C ILE A 160 -7.63 -8.73 4.35
N THR A 161 -7.26 -8.01 5.41
CA THR A 161 -7.39 -6.54 5.45
C THR A 161 -6.37 -5.85 4.53
N ASN A 162 -5.20 -6.45 4.30
CA ASN A 162 -4.24 -5.99 3.27
C ASN A 162 -4.87 -6.08 1.88
N GLN A 163 -5.44 -7.24 1.53
CA GLN A 163 -6.14 -7.43 0.27
C GLN A 163 -7.30 -6.45 0.12
N ALA A 164 -8.09 -6.25 1.17
CA ALA A 164 -9.21 -5.30 1.15
C ALA A 164 -8.74 -3.88 0.81
N ALA A 165 -7.63 -3.41 1.39
CA ALA A 165 -7.06 -2.10 1.07
C ALA A 165 -6.52 -2.01 -0.36
N THR A 166 -5.81 -3.04 -0.82
CA THR A 166 -5.35 -3.13 -2.22
C THR A 166 -6.51 -3.02 -3.19
N ARG A 167 -7.56 -3.83 -2.97
CA ARG A 167 -8.76 -3.83 -3.79
C ARG A 167 -9.48 -2.49 -3.74
N TYR A 168 -9.55 -1.88 -2.57
CA TYR A 168 -10.16 -0.58 -2.38
C TYR A 168 -9.46 0.49 -3.22
N VAL A 169 -8.12 0.55 -3.17
CA VAL A 169 -7.33 1.49 -3.97
C VAL A 169 -7.52 1.25 -5.46
N SER A 170 -7.40 0.00 -5.92
CA SER A 170 -7.54 -0.34 -7.34
C SER A 170 -8.91 0.05 -7.91
N ARG A 171 -9.98 -0.12 -7.13
CA ARG A 171 -11.36 0.20 -7.55
C ARG A 171 -11.74 1.66 -7.37
N HIS A 172 -11.17 2.35 -6.38
CA HIS A 172 -11.59 3.69 -5.97
C HIS A 172 -10.50 4.75 -6.14
N TYR A 173 -9.45 4.48 -6.92
CA TYR A 173 -8.37 5.46 -7.15
C TYR A 173 -8.91 6.79 -7.70
N ASP A 174 -9.93 6.79 -8.58
CA ASP A 174 -10.55 8.02 -9.08
C ASP A 174 -11.23 8.84 -7.97
N LYS A 175 -11.77 8.19 -6.93
CA LYS A 175 -12.34 8.87 -5.75
C LYS A 175 -11.22 9.42 -4.87
N LEU A 176 -10.17 8.64 -4.64
CA LEU A 176 -8.99 9.05 -3.86
C LEU A 176 -8.27 10.23 -4.54
N LEU A 177 -8.06 10.16 -5.85
CA LEU A 177 -7.46 11.22 -6.65
C LEU A 177 -8.31 12.50 -6.61
N ARG A 178 -9.64 12.40 -6.69
CA ARG A 178 -10.50 13.59 -6.55
C ARG A 178 -10.42 14.21 -5.15
N LYS A 179 -10.33 13.40 -4.10
CA LYS A 179 -10.33 13.88 -2.70
C LYS A 179 -8.97 14.42 -2.27
N HIS A 180 -7.88 13.75 -2.64
CA HIS A 180 -6.53 14.02 -2.13
C HIS A 180 -5.57 14.53 -3.20
N GLY A 181 -5.94 14.49 -4.48
CA GLY A 181 -5.02 14.78 -5.58
C GLY A 181 -3.85 13.78 -5.61
N ASN A 182 -2.69 14.28 -6.02
CA ASN A 182 -1.42 13.53 -5.94
C ASN A 182 -0.63 13.85 -4.66
N LYS A 183 -1.31 14.33 -3.60
CA LYS A 183 -0.70 14.64 -2.31
C LYS A 183 -0.63 13.40 -1.42
N SER A 184 0.15 13.49 -0.35
CA SER A 184 0.15 12.46 0.69
C SER A 184 -1.22 12.37 1.38
N PHE A 185 -1.64 11.16 1.72
CA PHE A 185 -2.81 10.90 2.55
C PHE A 185 -2.60 9.61 3.36
N ALA A 186 -3.29 9.51 4.50
CA ALA A 186 -3.39 8.29 5.30
C ALA A 186 -4.84 8.11 5.75
N LEU A 187 -5.36 6.90 5.58
CA LEU A 187 -6.73 6.51 5.90
C LEU A 187 -6.69 5.25 6.75
N LEU A 188 -7.36 5.28 7.91
CA LEU A 188 -7.71 4.07 8.63
C LEU A 188 -9.07 3.59 8.11
N LEU A 189 -9.09 2.44 7.45
CA LEU A 189 -10.31 1.85 6.90
C LEU A 189 -10.78 0.72 7.80
N LYS A 190 -12.06 0.75 8.20
CA LYS A 190 -12.73 -0.41 8.80
C LYS A 190 -13.15 -1.36 7.68
N VAL A 191 -12.78 -2.63 7.80
CA VAL A 191 -13.15 -3.72 6.90
C VAL A 191 -14.35 -4.44 7.49
N VAL A 192 -15.42 -4.55 6.70
CA VAL A 192 -16.71 -5.17 7.05
C VAL A 192 -17.06 -6.27 6.07
#